data_AF-A0A0K0IZX0-F1
#
_entry.id   AF-A0A0K0IZX0-F1
#
_cell.length_a   1.000
_cell.length_b   1.000
_cell.length_c   1.000
_cell.angle_alpha   90.00
_cell.angle_beta   90.00
_cell.angle_gamma   90.00
#
_symmetry.space_group_name_H-M   'P 1'
#
loop_
_entity.id
_entity.type
_entity.pdbx_description
1 polymer ?
#
loop_
_entity_poly.entity_id
_entity_poly.type
_entity_poly.pdbx_seq_one_letter_code
_entity_poly.pdbx_strand_id
1 'polypeptide(L)'
;MANSESYILEGKSETVIGKEELRLSENAIKQQVESNDVNVDQISNEGNITHMDKCLSKKQMRKLKKEQEKLSHRKDRRARERMRKKMKRAAEREAGCVIPKRSRISRMENSNCKQRVAIDMQFESLMRPKDIRHLFVQLSHAYAVNRRAKNPLQFSVVGFSGPQNKLFFDNPNNHHWDVVFEEKPLDVVFEKDDIVYLTADSENSLQKLDSSKVYVIGGLLDHNSLKGHCLKLATEKGYAHARLPIAEYIMLQTRKVLTVNQVFEILLRYTENQSWKKSFFDVIPRRKGIIDSSKCQGNMKNNDNIERQKDNTTENASDIVAETINVQTMKNINSELMNSNN
;
A
#
# COMPACT_ATOMS: atom_id res chain seq x y z
N MET A 1 -27.99 18.67 -49.69
CA MET A 1 -29.14 19.06 -48.83
C MET A 1 -28.74 18.70 -47.40
N ALA A 2 -28.46 19.57 -46.43
CA ALA A 2 -28.53 21.02 -46.28
C ALA A 2 -27.30 21.52 -45.48
N ASN A 3 -27.11 22.83 -45.51
CA ASN A 3 -25.88 23.59 -45.28
C ASN A 3 -25.38 23.71 -43.83
N SER A 4 -24.06 23.89 -43.75
CA SER A 4 -23.28 24.53 -42.69
C SER A 4 -23.58 26.02 -42.52
N GLU A 5 -23.69 26.52 -41.29
CA GLU A 5 -23.42 27.93 -40.95
C GLU A 5 -22.68 28.03 -39.62
N SER A 6 -21.53 28.70 -39.68
CA SER A 6 -20.61 29.04 -38.59
C SER A 6 -21.06 30.32 -37.88
N TYR A 7 -20.97 30.36 -36.55
CA TYR A 7 -20.91 31.61 -35.79
C TYR A 7 -19.61 31.63 -34.97
N ILE A 8 -18.69 32.50 -35.40
CA ILE A 8 -17.56 33.00 -34.60
C ILE A 8 -18.06 34.29 -33.95
N LEU A 9 -18.10 34.35 -32.62
CA LEU A 9 -18.23 35.59 -31.87
C LEU A 9 -16.92 35.86 -31.13
N GLU A 10 -16.42 37.07 -31.41
CA GLU A 10 -15.38 37.84 -30.74
C GLU A 10 -15.54 37.72 -29.20
N GLY A 11 -14.49 37.66 -28.38
CA GLY A 11 -13.25 38.39 -28.48
C GLY A 11 -13.16 39.36 -27.30
N LYS A 12 -12.35 38.99 -26.30
CA LYS A 12 -11.58 39.88 -25.40
C LYS A 12 -12.37 40.76 -24.41
N SER A 13 -12.36 40.37 -23.12
CA SER A 13 -12.06 41.31 -21.99
C SER A 13 -12.00 40.66 -20.59
N GLU A 14 -12.45 39.42 -20.39
CA GLU A 14 -12.67 38.90 -19.01
C GLU A 14 -11.41 38.48 -18.20
N THR A 15 -10.23 38.40 -18.81
CA THR A 15 -9.02 37.92 -18.10
C THR A 15 -8.31 38.96 -17.22
N VAL A 16 -8.67 40.23 -17.32
CA VAL A 16 -8.11 41.30 -16.47
C VAL A 16 -8.93 41.46 -15.18
N ILE A 17 -10.25 41.27 -15.24
CA ILE A 17 -11.17 41.43 -14.12
C ILE A 17 -10.86 40.41 -13.00
N GLY A 18 -10.57 39.15 -13.36
CA GLY A 18 -10.24 38.11 -12.38
C GLY A 18 -8.91 38.32 -11.63
N LYS A 19 -7.93 39.05 -12.20
CA LYS A 19 -6.67 39.35 -11.49
C LYS A 19 -6.84 40.48 -10.47
N GLU A 20 -7.77 41.40 -10.73
CA GLU A 20 -8.04 42.54 -9.85
C GLU A 20 -8.89 42.13 -8.65
N GLU A 21 -9.89 41.25 -8.84
CA GLU A 21 -10.64 40.62 -7.74
C GLU A 21 -9.75 39.75 -6.82
N LEU A 22 -8.81 39.00 -7.38
CA LEU A 22 -7.84 38.22 -6.60
C LEU A 22 -6.96 39.12 -5.71
N ARG A 23 -6.49 40.27 -6.23
CA ARG A 23 -5.71 41.24 -5.46
C ARG A 23 -6.53 41.91 -4.36
N LEU A 24 -7.80 42.23 -4.62
CA LEU A 24 -8.71 42.78 -3.62
C LEU A 24 -8.97 41.76 -2.50
N SER A 25 -9.12 40.48 -2.82
CA SER A 25 -9.31 39.42 -1.82
C SER A 25 -8.06 39.18 -0.94
N GLU A 26 -6.84 39.26 -1.52
CA GLU A 26 -5.60 39.15 -0.74
C GLU A 26 -5.42 40.33 0.23
N ASN A 27 -5.81 41.54 -0.18
CA ASN A 27 -5.74 42.71 0.70
C ASN A 27 -6.79 42.67 1.82
N ALA A 28 -8.00 42.16 1.54
CA ALA A 28 -9.03 41.97 2.57
C ALA A 28 -8.60 40.95 3.64
N ILE A 29 -7.92 39.86 3.24
CA ILE A 29 -7.38 38.87 4.18
C ILE A 29 -6.23 39.46 5.00
N LYS A 30 -5.35 40.27 4.41
CA LYS A 30 -4.28 40.96 5.16
C LYS A 30 -4.85 41.92 6.21
N GLN A 31 -5.87 42.72 5.86
CA GLN A 31 -6.50 43.62 6.81
C GLN A 31 -7.24 42.89 7.94
N GLN A 32 -7.88 41.74 7.66
CA GLN A 32 -8.50 40.91 8.71
C GLN A 32 -7.48 40.21 9.62
N VAL A 33 -6.26 39.94 9.14
CA VAL A 33 -5.20 39.38 9.98
C VAL A 33 -4.59 40.47 10.86
N GLU A 34 -4.34 41.66 10.32
CA GLU A 34 -3.77 42.77 11.10
C GLU A 34 -4.73 43.34 12.16
N SER A 35 -6.05 43.26 11.94
CA SER A 35 -7.05 43.73 12.91
C SER A 35 -7.36 42.74 14.04
N ASN A 36 -6.87 41.49 13.97
CA ASN A 36 -7.04 40.50 15.03
C ASN A 36 -5.82 40.36 15.97
N ASP A 37 -4.76 41.15 15.75
CA ASP A 37 -3.51 41.10 16.55
C ASP A 37 -3.53 42.00 17.80
N VAL A 38 -4.71 42.44 18.25
CA VAL A 38 -4.86 43.33 19.43
C VAL A 38 -5.45 42.57 20.62
N ASN A 39 -4.72 41.61 21.21
CA ASN A 39 -4.92 41.22 22.63
C ASN A 39 -3.86 40.23 23.17
N VAL A 40 -2.60 40.63 23.34
CA VAL A 40 -1.65 39.88 24.19
C VAL A 40 -0.69 40.84 24.90
N ASP A 41 -1.22 41.67 25.80
CA ASP A 41 -0.44 42.38 26.82
C ASP A 41 -1.16 42.23 28.15
N GLN A 42 -0.72 41.25 28.96
CA GLN A 42 -0.88 41.11 30.41
C GLN A 42 -0.74 39.62 30.77
N ILE A 43 0.48 39.18 31.07
CA ILE A 43 0.83 38.31 32.22
C ILE A 43 2.34 38.48 32.39
N SER A 44 2.68 39.40 33.27
CA SER A 44 3.94 39.50 33.98
C SER A 44 4.18 38.21 34.78
N ASN A 45 5.29 37.53 34.53
CA ASN A 45 5.91 36.67 35.53
C ASN A 45 7.44 36.70 35.34
N GLU A 46 8.04 37.64 36.05
CA GLU A 46 9.48 37.70 36.32
C GLU A 46 9.85 36.53 37.24
N GLY A 47 10.94 35.80 36.94
CA GLY A 47 11.53 34.83 37.87
C GLY A 47 11.80 33.45 37.30
N ASN A 48 12.85 33.34 36.48
CA ASN A 48 13.79 32.21 36.40
C ASN A 48 14.64 32.33 35.13
N ILE A 49 15.56 33.31 35.12
CA ILE A 49 16.66 33.32 34.16
C ILE A 49 17.59 32.19 34.58
N THR A 50 17.41 31.03 33.94
CA THR A 50 18.26 29.86 34.19
C THR A 50 19.71 30.20 33.85
N HIS A 51 20.62 29.81 34.74
CA HIS A 51 22.07 30.02 34.74
C HIS A 51 22.81 29.43 33.50
N MET A 52 22.09 28.98 32.47
CA MET A 52 22.61 28.45 31.20
C MET A 52 22.69 29.52 30.09
N ASP A 53 21.93 30.61 30.17
CA ASP A 53 21.91 31.66 29.12
C ASP A 53 23.19 32.52 29.06
N LYS A 54 24.10 32.39 30.03
CA LYS A 54 25.37 33.13 30.08
C LYS A 54 26.56 32.46 29.39
N CYS A 55 26.43 31.24 28.86
CA CYS A 55 27.55 30.48 28.28
C CYS A 55 27.42 30.19 26.76
N LEU A 56 26.47 30.81 26.07
CA LEU A 56 26.26 30.62 24.63
C LEU A 56 26.80 31.79 23.82
N SER A 57 27.59 31.48 22.79
CA SER A 57 28.04 32.48 21.81
C SER A 57 26.83 33.19 21.19
N LYS A 58 26.95 34.49 20.85
CA LYS A 58 25.93 35.27 20.12
C LYS A 58 25.36 34.50 18.91
N LYS A 59 26.17 33.65 18.27
CA LYS A 59 25.77 32.80 17.14
C LYS A 59 24.85 31.63 17.56
N GLN A 60 25.09 31.01 18.72
CA GLN A 60 24.24 29.94 19.27
C GLN A 60 22.88 30.48 19.74
N MET A 61 22.88 31.61 20.45
CA MET A 61 21.65 32.32 20.87
C MET A 61 20.73 32.63 19.67
N ARG A 62 21.30 33.17 18.58
CA ARG A 62 20.56 33.43 17.33
C ARG A 62 20.02 32.15 16.68
N LYS A 63 20.75 31.05 16.75
CA LYS A 63 20.32 29.75 16.19
C LYS A 63 19.13 29.19 16.98
N LEU A 64 19.18 29.23 18.31
CA LEU A 64 18.10 28.78 19.20
C LEU A 64 16.82 29.60 19.00
N LYS A 65 16.92 30.93 18.97
CA LYS A 65 15.77 31.81 18.72
C LYS A 65 15.10 31.49 17.36
N LYS A 66 15.90 31.30 16.31
CA LYS A 66 15.41 30.92 14.97
C LYS A 66 14.77 29.52 14.95
N GLU A 67 15.22 28.61 15.80
CA GLU A 67 14.64 27.27 15.92
C GLU A 67 13.31 27.29 16.68
N GLN A 68 13.23 28.06 17.77
CA GLN A 68 11.97 28.34 18.50
C GLN A 68 10.93 29.01 17.59
N GLU A 69 11.33 30.02 16.81
CA GLU A 69 10.47 30.66 15.79
C GLU A 69 10.01 29.66 14.72
N LYS A 70 10.91 28.79 14.22
CA LYS A 70 10.53 27.72 13.27
C LYS A 70 9.54 26.73 13.87
N LEU A 71 9.68 26.41 15.16
CA LEU A 71 8.79 25.51 15.89
C LEU A 71 7.41 26.15 16.09
N SER A 72 7.35 27.42 16.49
CA SER A 72 6.09 28.16 16.66
C SER A 72 5.34 28.30 15.34
N HIS A 73 6.04 28.63 14.24
CA HIS A 73 5.43 28.76 12.91
C HIS A 73 5.19 27.44 12.19
N ARG A 74 5.55 26.28 12.77
CA ARG A 74 5.41 24.96 12.09
C ARG A 74 3.94 24.63 11.79
N LYS A 75 3.03 24.95 12.72
CA LYS A 75 1.58 24.70 12.55
C LYS A 75 1.00 25.62 11.47
N ASP A 76 1.29 26.90 11.53
CA ASP A 76 0.84 27.89 10.55
C ASP A 76 1.40 27.61 9.14
N ARG A 77 2.70 27.32 9.02
CA ARG A 77 3.31 26.94 7.73
C ARG A 77 2.64 25.70 7.12
N ARG A 78 2.31 24.69 7.94
CA ARG A 78 1.58 23.49 7.50
C ARG A 78 0.14 23.83 7.07
N ALA A 79 -0.53 24.76 7.75
CA ALA A 79 -1.87 25.22 7.39
C ALA A 79 -1.85 25.99 6.06
N ARG A 80 -0.92 26.94 5.87
CA ARG A 80 -0.72 27.68 4.62
C ARG A 80 -0.38 26.75 3.45
N GLU A 81 0.49 25.75 3.66
CA GLU A 81 0.84 24.78 2.62
C GLU A 81 -0.35 23.86 2.26
N ARG A 82 -1.17 23.45 3.24
CA ARG A 82 -2.41 22.71 3.00
C ARG A 82 -3.42 23.54 2.21
N MET A 83 -3.60 24.82 2.57
CA MET A 83 -4.48 25.74 1.84
C MET A 83 -3.99 25.97 0.40
N ARG A 84 -2.69 26.22 0.20
CA ARG A 84 -2.09 26.32 -1.14
C ARG A 84 -2.30 25.06 -1.97
N LYS A 85 -2.14 23.88 -1.39
CA LYS A 85 -2.41 22.59 -2.08
C LYS A 85 -3.90 22.40 -2.38
N LYS A 86 -4.80 22.84 -1.50
CA LYS A 86 -6.26 22.79 -1.71
C LYS A 86 -6.69 23.75 -2.83
N MET A 87 -6.20 24.98 -2.82
CA MET A 87 -6.43 25.97 -3.88
C MET A 87 -5.85 25.52 -5.21
N LYS A 88 -4.63 24.98 -5.25
CA LYS A 88 -4.04 24.43 -6.47
C LYS A 88 -4.90 23.30 -7.06
N ARG A 89 -5.36 22.36 -6.23
CA ARG A 89 -6.27 21.28 -6.66
C ARG A 89 -7.64 21.78 -7.11
N ALA A 90 -8.14 22.87 -6.52
CA ALA A 90 -9.39 23.49 -6.94
C ALA A 90 -9.23 24.17 -8.30
N ALA A 91 -8.16 24.96 -8.49
CA ALA A 91 -7.83 25.60 -9.76
C ALA A 91 -7.55 24.57 -10.87
N GLU A 92 -6.84 23.47 -10.58
CA GLU A 92 -6.63 22.39 -11.55
C GLU A 92 -7.96 21.70 -11.93
N ARG A 93 -8.92 21.58 -11.00
CA ARG A 93 -10.26 21.03 -11.25
C ARG A 93 -11.10 21.98 -12.11
N GLU A 94 -11.06 23.27 -11.82
CA GLU A 94 -11.79 24.31 -12.54
C GLU A 94 -11.23 24.51 -13.96
N ALA A 95 -9.91 24.36 -14.14
CA ALA A 95 -9.26 24.34 -15.45
C ALA A 95 -9.57 23.08 -16.28
N GLY A 96 -10.37 22.13 -15.78
CA GLY A 96 -10.67 20.87 -16.48
C GLY A 96 -9.48 19.92 -16.65
N CYS A 97 -8.31 20.26 -16.10
CA CYS A 97 -7.07 19.48 -16.25
C CYS A 97 -6.98 18.28 -15.29
N VAL A 98 -7.94 18.10 -14.38
CA VAL A 98 -7.98 16.96 -13.45
C VAL A 98 -9.00 15.94 -13.93
N ILE A 99 -8.55 14.97 -14.72
CA ILE A 99 -9.26 13.71 -14.91
C ILE A 99 -9.38 13.08 -13.51
N PRO A 100 -10.59 12.75 -13.01
CA PRO A 100 -10.73 12.04 -11.76
C PRO A 100 -9.91 10.75 -11.81
N LYS A 101 -8.81 10.69 -11.07
CA LYS A 101 -7.93 9.51 -10.95
C LYS A 101 -8.61 8.30 -10.28
N ARG A 102 -9.93 8.29 -10.14
CA ARG A 102 -10.63 7.17 -9.51
C ARG A 102 -10.57 6.00 -10.50
N SER A 103 -9.67 5.06 -10.24
CA SER A 103 -9.70 3.76 -10.87
C SER A 103 -11.09 3.18 -10.66
N ARG A 104 -11.74 2.77 -11.74
CA ARG A 104 -13.03 2.06 -11.67
C ARG A 104 -12.85 0.86 -10.74
N ILE A 105 -13.68 0.80 -9.70
CA ILE A 105 -13.70 -0.31 -8.77
C ILE A 105 -14.73 -1.32 -9.25
N SER A 106 -14.34 -2.59 -9.34
CA SER A 106 -15.22 -3.69 -9.76
C SER A 106 -15.49 -4.62 -8.58
N ARG A 107 -16.75 -5.05 -8.40
CA ARG A 107 -17.10 -6.10 -7.42
C ARG A 107 -16.69 -7.47 -7.95
N MET A 108 -16.27 -8.37 -7.05
CA MET A 108 -15.79 -9.71 -7.44
C MET A 108 -16.90 -10.57 -8.08
N GLU A 109 -18.14 -10.43 -7.60
CA GLU A 109 -19.34 -11.09 -8.16
C GLU A 109 -19.53 -10.79 -9.66
N ASN A 110 -19.23 -9.54 -10.07
CA ASN A 110 -19.40 -9.04 -11.42
C ASN A 110 -18.16 -9.27 -12.32
N SER A 111 -17.13 -9.92 -11.79
CA SER A 111 -15.90 -10.17 -12.55
C SER A 111 -16.12 -11.24 -13.62
N ASN A 112 -15.54 -11.00 -14.80
CA ASN A 112 -15.42 -12.03 -15.84
C ASN A 112 -14.38 -13.10 -15.48
N CYS A 113 -13.43 -12.79 -14.58
CA CYS A 113 -12.44 -13.75 -14.11
C CYS A 113 -13.05 -14.58 -12.98
N LYS A 114 -13.18 -15.89 -13.21
CA LYS A 114 -13.72 -16.84 -12.22
C LYS A 114 -12.63 -17.60 -11.44
N GLN A 115 -11.35 -17.30 -11.68
CA GLN A 115 -10.25 -17.92 -10.96
C GLN A 115 -10.37 -17.65 -9.45
N ARG A 116 -10.36 -18.73 -8.67
CA ARG A 116 -10.45 -18.70 -7.21
C ARG A 116 -9.06 -18.63 -6.59
N VAL A 117 -8.89 -17.70 -5.64
CA VAL A 117 -7.68 -17.57 -4.82
C VAL A 117 -8.09 -17.40 -3.36
N ALA A 118 -7.53 -18.23 -2.50
CA ALA A 118 -7.80 -18.20 -1.06
C ALA A 118 -6.53 -17.85 -0.27
N ILE A 119 -6.69 -17.15 0.85
CA ILE A 119 -5.62 -16.97 1.84
C ILE A 119 -5.98 -17.77 3.09
N ASP A 120 -5.11 -18.70 3.46
CA ASP A 120 -5.27 -19.59 4.60
C ASP A 120 -4.71 -18.96 5.87
N MET A 121 -5.58 -18.60 6.81
CA MET A 121 -5.27 -17.83 8.02
C MET A 121 -5.22 -18.68 9.29
N GLN A 122 -5.15 -20.01 9.17
CA GLN A 122 -5.12 -20.93 10.31
C GLN A 122 -3.86 -20.81 11.20
N PHE A 123 -2.86 -20.04 10.78
CA PHE A 123 -1.54 -19.95 11.43
C PHE A 123 -1.45 -18.91 12.55
N GLU A 124 -2.57 -18.49 13.14
CA GLU A 124 -2.61 -17.48 14.21
C GLU A 124 -1.62 -17.82 15.35
N SER A 125 -1.58 -19.08 15.78
CA SER A 125 -0.72 -19.56 16.87
C SER A 125 0.78 -19.52 16.57
N LEU A 126 1.17 -19.40 15.29
CA LEU A 126 2.57 -19.37 14.84
C LEU A 126 3.12 -17.95 14.70
N MET A 127 2.29 -16.92 14.91
CA MET A 127 2.65 -15.53 14.69
C MET A 127 2.52 -14.71 15.96
N ARG A 128 3.39 -13.71 16.12
CA ARG A 128 3.20 -12.70 17.18
C ARG A 128 2.02 -11.80 16.78
N PRO A 129 1.30 -11.21 17.75
CA PRO A 129 0.20 -10.29 17.44
C PRO A 129 0.59 -9.14 16.48
N LYS A 130 1.82 -8.63 16.60
CA LYS A 130 2.37 -7.61 15.69
C LYS A 130 2.46 -8.10 14.24
N ASP A 131 2.85 -9.36 14.03
CA ASP A 131 2.98 -9.95 12.70
C ASP A 131 1.59 -10.19 12.09
N ILE A 132 0.60 -10.57 12.89
CA ILE A 132 -0.82 -10.67 12.47
C ILE A 132 -1.35 -9.31 12.01
N ARG A 133 -1.04 -8.22 12.73
CA ARG A 133 -1.40 -6.86 12.30
C ARG A 133 -0.74 -6.47 10.97
N HIS A 134 0.50 -6.90 10.72
CA HIS A 134 1.13 -6.74 9.40
C HIS A 134 0.46 -7.61 8.32
N LEU A 135 -0.05 -8.79 8.67
CA LEU A 135 -0.81 -9.64 7.76
C LEU A 135 -2.08 -8.95 7.29
N PHE A 136 -2.81 -8.28 8.20
CA PHE A 136 -4.00 -7.50 7.85
C PHE A 136 -3.72 -6.39 6.84
N VAL A 137 -2.54 -5.77 6.91
CA VAL A 137 -2.10 -4.78 5.92
C VAL A 137 -1.88 -5.46 4.55
N GLN A 138 -1.31 -6.67 4.53
CA GLN A 138 -1.15 -7.44 3.30
C GLN A 138 -2.50 -7.88 2.70
N LEU A 139 -3.44 -8.33 3.53
CA LEU A 139 -4.82 -8.62 3.11
C LEU A 139 -5.49 -7.39 2.50
N SER A 140 -5.35 -6.23 3.15
CA SER A 140 -5.88 -4.96 2.66
C SER A 140 -5.29 -4.53 1.33
N HIS A 141 -3.98 -4.77 1.15
CA HIS A 141 -3.33 -4.51 -0.13
C HIS A 141 -3.84 -5.45 -1.23
N ALA A 142 -3.94 -6.76 -0.95
CA ALA A 142 -4.47 -7.75 -1.88
C ALA A 142 -5.91 -7.39 -2.32
N TYR A 143 -6.78 -7.11 -1.35
CA TYR A 143 -8.15 -6.68 -1.59
C TYR A 143 -8.22 -5.41 -2.46
N ALA A 144 -7.48 -4.37 -2.08
CA ALA A 144 -7.51 -3.10 -2.80
C ALA A 144 -6.98 -3.21 -4.23
N VAL A 145 -5.95 -4.02 -4.48
CA VAL A 145 -5.43 -4.24 -5.83
C VAL A 145 -6.41 -5.09 -6.65
N ASN A 146 -7.01 -6.11 -6.06
CA ASN A 146 -8.02 -6.95 -6.71
C ASN A 146 -9.23 -6.12 -7.18
N ARG A 147 -9.78 -5.30 -6.29
CA ARG A 147 -10.93 -4.42 -6.54
C ARG A 147 -10.68 -3.36 -7.62
N ARG A 148 -9.42 -2.97 -7.84
CA ARG A 148 -9.01 -2.03 -8.88
C ARG A 148 -8.72 -2.70 -10.23
N ALA A 149 -8.65 -4.02 -10.28
CA ALA A 149 -8.48 -4.76 -11.51
C ALA A 149 -9.74 -4.70 -12.38
N LYS A 150 -9.56 -4.83 -13.69
CA LYS A 150 -10.68 -4.91 -14.63
C LYS A 150 -11.52 -6.16 -14.38
N ASN A 151 -10.85 -7.29 -14.12
CA ASN A 151 -11.47 -8.57 -13.81
C ASN A 151 -10.89 -9.10 -12.49
N PRO A 152 -11.44 -8.69 -11.33
CA PRO A 152 -11.01 -9.18 -10.02
C PRO A 152 -11.05 -10.72 -9.92
N LEU A 153 -10.11 -11.31 -9.20
CA LEU A 153 -10.15 -12.73 -8.80
C LEU A 153 -11.28 -12.97 -7.80
N GLN A 154 -11.77 -14.21 -7.75
CA GLN A 154 -12.70 -14.64 -6.69
C GLN A 154 -11.87 -14.87 -5.41
N PHE A 155 -11.95 -13.94 -4.46
CA PHE A 155 -11.07 -13.89 -3.29
C PHE A 155 -11.78 -14.38 -2.02
N SER A 156 -11.19 -15.37 -1.36
CA SER A 156 -11.63 -15.89 -0.06
C SER A 156 -10.51 -15.83 0.99
N VAL A 157 -10.89 -15.73 2.25
CA VAL A 157 -10.01 -15.86 3.41
C VAL A 157 -10.57 -16.97 4.28
N VAL A 158 -9.80 -18.03 4.47
CA VAL A 158 -10.25 -19.30 5.07
C VAL A 158 -9.43 -19.60 6.32
N GLY A 159 -9.95 -20.42 7.24
CA GLY A 159 -9.32 -20.65 8.53
C GLY A 159 -9.23 -19.39 9.38
N PHE A 160 -10.10 -18.40 9.13
CA PHE A 160 -10.11 -17.09 9.78
C PHE A 160 -10.68 -17.15 11.20
N SER A 161 -10.13 -18.06 12.00
CA SER A 161 -10.55 -18.35 13.36
C SER A 161 -9.54 -17.78 14.36
N GLY A 162 -9.94 -17.66 15.62
CA GLY A 162 -9.08 -17.21 16.71
C GLY A 162 -9.24 -15.73 17.09
N PRO A 163 -8.87 -15.37 18.34
CA PRO A 163 -9.09 -14.03 18.89
C PRO A 163 -8.30 -12.94 18.16
N GLN A 164 -7.07 -13.21 17.70
CA GLN A 164 -6.27 -12.19 17.01
C GLN A 164 -6.82 -11.92 15.62
N ASN A 165 -7.22 -12.95 14.88
CA ASN A 165 -7.83 -12.79 13.56
C ASN A 165 -9.12 -11.95 13.63
N LYS A 166 -9.95 -12.13 14.68
CA LYS A 166 -11.18 -11.35 14.88
C LYS A 166 -10.95 -9.85 15.02
N LEU A 167 -9.77 -9.41 15.50
CA LEU A 167 -9.40 -7.98 15.57
C LEU A 167 -9.35 -7.29 14.21
N PHE A 168 -9.33 -8.05 13.11
CA PHE A 168 -9.45 -7.48 11.77
C PHE A 168 -10.76 -6.69 11.60
N PHE A 169 -11.84 -7.14 12.24
CA PHE A 169 -13.15 -6.52 12.15
C PHE A 169 -13.35 -5.35 13.12
N ASP A 170 -12.40 -5.07 14.03
CA ASP A 170 -12.41 -3.86 14.87
C ASP A 170 -12.43 -2.58 14.02
N ASN A 171 -11.93 -2.66 12.78
CA ASN A 171 -12.14 -1.63 11.79
C ASN A 171 -13.50 -1.85 11.09
N PRO A 172 -14.52 -1.01 11.35
CA PRO A 172 -15.87 -1.21 10.81
C PRO A 172 -15.91 -1.24 9.28
N ASN A 173 -14.95 -0.60 8.61
CA ASN A 173 -14.83 -0.61 7.15
C ASN A 173 -14.63 -2.01 6.57
N ASN A 174 -14.04 -2.93 7.34
CA ASN A 174 -13.69 -4.27 6.87
C ASN A 174 -14.92 -5.18 6.72
N HIS A 175 -16.02 -4.89 7.42
CA HIS A 175 -17.30 -5.60 7.26
C HIS A 175 -17.94 -5.43 5.87
N HIS A 176 -17.53 -4.39 5.12
CA HIS A 176 -18.10 -4.07 3.80
C HIS A 176 -17.27 -4.67 2.64
N TRP A 177 -16.27 -5.49 2.94
CA TRP A 177 -15.49 -6.17 1.92
C TRP A 177 -16.33 -7.26 1.25
N ASP A 178 -16.32 -7.33 -0.08
CA ASP A 178 -16.95 -8.41 -0.84
C ASP A 178 -16.06 -9.68 -0.92
N VAL A 179 -15.24 -9.89 0.11
CA VAL A 179 -14.38 -11.07 0.29
C VAL A 179 -15.15 -12.10 1.12
N VAL A 180 -15.06 -13.37 0.75
CA VAL A 180 -15.66 -14.46 1.53
C VAL A 180 -14.74 -14.80 2.70
N PHE A 181 -15.16 -14.53 3.94
CA PHE A 181 -14.44 -14.90 5.16
C PHE A 181 -15.07 -16.16 5.77
N GLU A 182 -14.27 -17.20 5.95
CA GLU A 182 -14.69 -18.48 6.54
C GLU A 182 -13.80 -18.83 7.75
N GLU A 183 -14.42 -19.12 8.89
CA GLU A 183 -13.69 -19.61 10.07
C GLU A 183 -13.24 -21.07 9.91
N LYS A 184 -13.91 -21.83 9.03
CA LYS A 184 -13.68 -23.27 8.79
C LYS A 184 -12.36 -23.52 8.06
N PRO A 185 -11.74 -24.71 8.22
CA PRO A 185 -10.53 -25.07 7.49
C PRO A 185 -10.79 -25.31 6.00
N LEU A 186 -9.72 -25.29 5.20
CA LEU A 186 -9.77 -25.38 3.73
C LEU A 186 -10.55 -26.59 3.20
N ASP A 187 -10.33 -27.77 3.77
CA ASP A 187 -10.95 -29.05 3.40
C ASP A 187 -12.45 -29.13 3.70
N VAL A 188 -12.99 -28.15 4.43
CA VAL A 188 -14.44 -28.02 4.67
C VAL A 188 -15.06 -26.97 3.74
N VAL A 189 -14.28 -25.98 3.31
CA VAL A 189 -14.77 -24.88 2.45
C VAL A 189 -14.67 -25.22 0.96
N PHE A 190 -13.64 -25.98 0.57
CA PHE A 190 -13.40 -26.38 -0.82
C PHE A 190 -13.24 -27.89 -0.92
N GLU A 191 -13.63 -28.44 -2.07
CA GLU A 191 -13.33 -29.82 -2.41
C GLU A 191 -11.82 -30.03 -2.45
N LYS A 192 -11.34 -31.11 -1.83
CA LYS A 192 -9.91 -31.40 -1.70
C LYS A 192 -9.18 -31.40 -3.05
N ASP A 193 -9.81 -31.96 -4.07
CA ASP A 193 -9.25 -32.07 -5.42
C ASP A 193 -9.13 -30.72 -6.13
N ASP A 194 -9.87 -29.70 -5.71
CA ASP A 194 -9.79 -28.35 -6.27
C ASP A 194 -8.60 -27.55 -5.68
N ILE A 195 -8.06 -27.96 -4.54
CA ILE A 195 -7.06 -27.19 -3.79
C ILE A 195 -5.66 -27.37 -4.38
N VAL A 196 -5.01 -26.25 -4.72
CA VAL A 196 -3.58 -26.16 -5.03
C VAL A 196 -2.89 -25.19 -4.06
N TYR A 197 -2.16 -25.74 -3.09
CA TYR A 197 -1.45 -24.96 -2.08
C TYR A 197 -0.13 -24.40 -2.62
N LEU A 198 0.01 -23.08 -2.64
CA LEU A 198 1.19 -22.39 -3.13
C LEU A 198 2.27 -22.32 -2.04
N THR A 199 3.42 -22.93 -2.31
CA THR A 199 4.56 -22.94 -1.40
C THR A 199 5.87 -22.89 -2.19
N ALA A 200 6.83 -22.08 -1.72
CA ALA A 200 8.12 -21.91 -2.40
C ALA A 200 8.98 -23.18 -2.38
N ASP A 201 8.73 -24.07 -1.41
CA ASP A 201 9.47 -25.32 -1.19
C ASP A 201 8.96 -26.49 -2.06
N SER A 202 7.87 -26.31 -2.81
CA SER A 202 7.32 -27.35 -3.68
C SER A 202 8.24 -27.63 -4.87
N GLU A 203 8.42 -28.91 -5.19
CA GLU A 203 9.08 -29.39 -6.41
C GLU A 203 8.28 -29.08 -7.70
N ASN A 204 6.95 -29.12 -7.60
CA ASN A 204 6.05 -28.84 -8.73
C ASN A 204 6.06 -27.36 -9.09
N SER A 205 6.36 -27.02 -10.35
CA SER A 205 6.32 -25.64 -10.84
C SER A 205 4.97 -25.31 -11.49
N LEU A 206 4.36 -24.20 -11.08
CA LEU A 206 3.06 -23.75 -11.59
C LEU A 206 3.20 -23.11 -12.98
N GLN A 207 2.90 -23.87 -14.03
CA GLN A 207 3.06 -23.39 -15.42
C GLN A 207 1.86 -22.59 -15.92
N LYS A 208 0.64 -22.98 -15.56
CA LYS A 208 -0.61 -22.31 -15.94
C LYS A 208 -1.60 -22.36 -14.79
N LEU A 209 -2.53 -21.40 -14.77
CA LEU A 209 -3.67 -21.43 -13.88
C LEU A 209 -4.81 -22.24 -14.51
N ASP A 210 -5.40 -23.13 -13.72
CA ASP A 210 -6.60 -23.87 -14.05
C ASP A 210 -7.79 -23.17 -13.38
N SER A 211 -8.76 -22.77 -14.20
CA SER A 211 -9.96 -22.07 -13.74
C SER A 211 -10.85 -22.91 -12.82
N SER A 212 -10.72 -24.23 -12.85
CA SER A 212 -11.45 -25.13 -11.93
C SER A 212 -10.83 -25.16 -10.53
N LYS A 213 -9.55 -24.83 -10.37
CA LYS A 213 -8.82 -24.94 -9.11
C LYS A 213 -8.96 -23.70 -8.23
N VAL A 214 -8.70 -23.88 -6.93
CA VAL A 214 -8.47 -22.81 -5.96
C VAL A 214 -6.99 -22.78 -5.59
N TYR A 215 -6.34 -21.64 -5.83
CA TYR A 215 -4.94 -21.43 -5.46
C TYR A 215 -4.87 -20.83 -4.06
N VAL A 216 -4.24 -21.56 -3.14
CA VAL A 216 -4.19 -21.19 -1.72
C VAL A 216 -2.83 -20.59 -1.38
N ILE A 217 -2.84 -19.44 -0.71
CA ILE A 217 -1.65 -18.76 -0.20
C ILE A 217 -1.66 -18.88 1.32
N GLY A 218 -0.57 -19.34 1.92
CA GLY A 218 -0.43 -19.35 3.37
C GLY A 218 -0.41 -17.93 3.94
N GLY A 219 -1.40 -17.60 4.76
CA GLY A 219 -1.49 -16.38 5.56
C GLY A 219 -0.53 -16.45 6.76
N LEU A 220 0.77 -16.49 6.47
CA LEU A 220 1.83 -16.64 7.47
C LEU A 220 2.89 -15.57 7.27
N LEU A 221 3.26 -14.89 8.35
CA LEU A 221 4.34 -13.91 8.43
C LEU A 221 5.42 -14.41 9.38
N ASP A 222 6.24 -15.33 8.87
CA ASP A 222 7.30 -16.01 9.64
C ASP A 222 8.70 -15.47 9.32
N HIS A 223 8.83 -14.50 8.42
CA HIS A 223 10.12 -14.07 7.85
C HIS A 223 10.96 -15.23 7.26
N ASN A 224 10.32 -16.29 6.78
CA ASN A 224 10.90 -17.54 6.32
C ASN A 224 11.67 -18.34 7.40
N SER A 225 11.25 -18.21 8.66
CA SER A 225 11.79 -19.02 9.76
C SER A 225 11.22 -20.45 9.77
N LEU A 226 10.01 -20.65 9.24
CA LEU A 226 9.29 -21.93 9.21
C LEU A 226 9.36 -22.57 7.81
N LYS A 227 10.58 -22.79 7.32
CA LYS A 227 10.84 -23.39 6.00
C LYS A 227 10.13 -24.74 5.87
N GLY A 228 9.46 -24.96 4.74
CA GLY A 228 8.73 -26.20 4.47
C GLY A 228 7.41 -26.37 5.22
N HIS A 229 6.99 -25.44 6.09
CA HIS A 229 5.77 -25.61 6.89
C HIS A 229 4.51 -25.74 6.02
N CYS A 230 4.32 -24.83 5.06
CA CYS A 230 3.20 -24.87 4.12
C CYS A 230 3.23 -26.13 3.25
N LEU A 231 4.42 -26.60 2.86
CA LEU A 231 4.57 -27.83 2.08
C LEU A 231 4.18 -29.05 2.90
N LYS A 232 4.70 -29.16 4.13
CA LYS A 232 4.38 -30.23 5.06
C LYS A 232 2.87 -30.32 5.29
N LEU A 233 2.23 -29.18 5.58
CA LEU A 233 0.77 -29.11 5.75
C LEU A 233 0.04 -29.63 4.50
N ALA A 234 0.41 -29.16 3.31
CA ALA A 234 -0.23 -29.59 2.06
C ALA A 234 -0.06 -31.09 1.83
N THR A 235 1.12 -31.65 2.07
CA THR A 235 1.40 -33.08 1.96
C THR A 235 0.61 -33.90 2.97
N GLU A 236 0.58 -33.49 4.25
CA GLU A 236 -0.17 -34.18 5.31
C GLU A 236 -1.67 -34.19 5.06
N LYS A 237 -2.21 -33.08 4.56
CA LYS A 237 -3.62 -32.97 4.17
C LYS A 237 -3.93 -33.63 2.81
N GLY A 238 -2.90 -33.92 2.02
CA GLY A 238 -3.01 -34.45 0.67
C GLY A 238 -3.58 -33.45 -0.34
N TYR A 239 -3.34 -32.16 -0.15
CA TYR A 239 -3.62 -31.13 -1.15
C TYR A 239 -2.59 -31.19 -2.27
N ALA A 240 -2.98 -30.86 -3.51
CA ALA A 240 -1.99 -30.57 -4.53
C ALA A 240 -1.18 -29.33 -4.09
N HIS A 241 0.09 -29.27 -4.46
CA HIS A 241 0.96 -28.15 -4.13
C HIS A 241 1.85 -27.76 -5.31
N ALA A 242 2.17 -26.47 -5.40
CA ALA A 242 3.05 -25.93 -6.44
C ALA A 242 3.81 -24.70 -5.95
N ARG A 243 4.97 -24.44 -6.54
CA ARG A 243 5.70 -23.17 -6.41
C ARG A 243 5.43 -22.29 -7.62
N LEU A 244 5.55 -20.97 -7.44
CA LEU A 244 5.57 -20.05 -8.58
C LEU A 244 6.86 -20.27 -9.40
N PRO A 245 6.80 -20.15 -10.74
CA PRO A 245 7.94 -20.40 -11.63
C PRO A 245 8.95 -19.23 -11.64
N ILE A 246 9.27 -18.65 -10.48
CA ILE A 246 10.07 -17.41 -10.39
C ILE A 246 11.48 -17.62 -10.97
N ALA A 247 12.14 -18.71 -10.57
CA ALA A 247 13.52 -19.00 -10.97
C ALA A 247 13.69 -19.21 -12.49
N GLU A 248 12.62 -19.59 -13.18
CA GLU A 248 12.61 -19.83 -14.62
C GLU A 248 12.70 -18.51 -15.42
N TYR A 249 12.17 -17.41 -14.87
CA TYR A 249 12.09 -16.13 -15.58
C TYR A 249 12.97 -15.03 -14.96
N ILE A 250 13.24 -15.11 -13.66
CA ILE A 250 13.91 -14.04 -12.90
C ILE A 250 14.94 -14.61 -11.94
N MET A 251 16.14 -14.07 -12.01
CA MET A 251 17.12 -14.16 -10.93
C MET A 251 16.87 -13.04 -9.92
N LEU A 252 16.56 -13.40 -8.67
CA LEU A 252 16.49 -12.45 -7.57
C LEU A 252 17.87 -12.38 -6.89
N GLN A 253 18.43 -11.17 -6.76
CA GLN A 253 19.69 -10.95 -6.03
C GLN A 253 19.51 -11.03 -4.50
N THR A 254 18.26 -10.94 -4.03
CA THR A 254 17.87 -10.97 -2.63
C THR A 254 17.01 -12.20 -2.33
N ARG A 255 16.68 -12.42 -1.05
CA ARG A 255 15.86 -13.56 -0.58
C ARG A 255 14.66 -13.84 -1.49
N LYS A 256 14.46 -15.12 -1.81
CA LYS A 256 13.44 -15.65 -2.75
C LYS A 256 12.00 -15.62 -2.20
N VAL A 257 11.79 -15.19 -0.96
CA VAL A 257 10.47 -15.26 -0.33
C VAL A 257 9.66 -14.00 -0.63
N LEU A 258 8.48 -14.22 -1.18
CA LEU A 258 7.49 -13.20 -1.49
C LEU A 258 6.47 -13.08 -0.35
N THR A 259 5.91 -11.89 -0.17
CA THR A 259 4.84 -11.66 0.81
C THR A 259 3.49 -12.12 0.27
N VAL A 260 2.50 -12.32 1.14
CA VAL A 260 1.15 -12.80 0.78
C VAL A 260 0.52 -11.92 -0.31
N ASN A 261 0.60 -10.60 -0.14
CA ASN A 261 0.07 -9.66 -1.12
C ASN A 261 0.83 -9.67 -2.45
N GLN A 262 2.14 -9.97 -2.45
CA GLN A 262 2.93 -10.08 -3.69
C GLN A 262 2.51 -11.33 -4.47
N VAL A 263 2.36 -12.48 -3.79
CA VAL A 263 1.88 -13.71 -4.42
C VAL A 263 0.49 -13.50 -4.99
N PHE A 264 -0.42 -12.92 -4.22
CA PHE A 264 -1.78 -12.62 -4.69
C PHE A 264 -1.76 -11.71 -5.93
N GLU A 265 -1.01 -10.61 -5.90
CA GLU A 265 -0.95 -9.68 -7.03
C GLU A 265 -0.33 -10.34 -8.26
N ILE A 266 0.68 -11.19 -8.11
CA ILE A 266 1.27 -11.94 -9.23
C ILE A 266 0.22 -12.82 -9.90
N LEU A 267 -0.59 -13.56 -9.14
CA LEU A 267 -1.68 -14.38 -9.70
C LEU A 267 -2.68 -13.50 -10.47
N LEU A 268 -3.06 -12.35 -9.89
CA LEU A 268 -3.94 -11.40 -10.56
C LEU A 268 -3.35 -10.92 -11.89
N ARG A 269 -2.10 -10.44 -11.90
CA ARG A 269 -1.43 -10.01 -13.14
C ARG A 269 -1.35 -11.13 -14.16
N TYR A 270 -1.10 -12.36 -13.72
CA TYR A 270 -1.04 -13.50 -14.61
C TYR A 270 -2.39 -13.77 -15.29
N THR A 271 -3.50 -13.62 -14.57
CA THR A 271 -4.82 -13.73 -15.22
C THR A 271 -5.08 -12.62 -16.25
N GLU A 272 -4.49 -11.43 -16.07
CA GLU A 272 -4.62 -10.30 -17.01
C GLU A 272 -3.74 -10.45 -18.26
N ASN A 273 -2.54 -11.04 -18.13
CA ASN A 273 -1.51 -10.99 -19.18
C ASN A 273 -1.01 -12.35 -19.68
N GLN A 274 -1.37 -13.45 -19.00
CA GLN A 274 -0.95 -14.83 -19.29
C GLN A 274 0.57 -15.02 -19.41
N SER A 275 1.34 -14.18 -18.71
CA SER A 275 2.80 -14.14 -18.74
C SER A 275 3.37 -14.03 -17.33
N TRP A 276 3.99 -15.10 -16.86
CA TRP A 276 4.68 -15.12 -15.56
C TRP A 276 5.74 -14.04 -15.47
N LYS A 277 6.59 -13.96 -16.49
CA LYS A 277 7.65 -12.94 -16.59
C LYS A 277 7.08 -11.53 -16.38
N LYS A 278 6.10 -11.11 -17.19
CA LYS A 278 5.50 -9.77 -17.07
C LYS A 278 4.90 -9.55 -15.68
N SER A 279 4.15 -10.53 -15.18
CA SER A 279 3.51 -10.48 -13.86
C SER A 279 4.51 -10.30 -12.73
N PHE A 280 5.65 -10.98 -12.78
CA PHE A 280 6.70 -10.78 -11.80
C PHE A 280 7.38 -9.41 -11.91
N PHE A 281 7.65 -8.90 -13.12
CA PHE A 281 8.22 -7.57 -13.33
C PHE A 281 7.30 -6.43 -12.86
N ASP A 282 5.98 -6.63 -12.97
CA ASP A 282 4.98 -5.65 -12.57
C ASP A 282 4.86 -5.55 -11.03
N VAL A 283 5.04 -6.67 -10.31
CA VAL A 283 4.80 -6.76 -8.85
C VAL A 283 6.08 -6.66 -8.02
N ILE A 284 7.15 -7.32 -8.46
CA ILE A 284 8.38 -7.39 -7.67
C ILE A 284 9.16 -6.08 -7.88
N PRO A 285 9.51 -5.34 -6.82
CA PRO A 285 10.25 -4.08 -6.97
C PRO A 285 11.59 -4.30 -7.66
N ARG A 286 11.90 -3.49 -8.69
CA ARG A 286 13.17 -3.57 -9.45
C ARG A 286 14.43 -3.55 -8.56
N ARG A 287 14.36 -2.88 -7.41
CA ARG A 287 15.44 -2.85 -6.39
C ARG A 287 15.81 -4.22 -5.81
N LYS A 288 14.99 -5.26 -6.01
CA LYS A 288 15.34 -6.66 -5.66
C LYS A 288 16.26 -7.32 -6.70
N GLY A 289 16.72 -6.57 -7.72
CA GLY A 289 17.73 -7.02 -8.67
C GLY A 289 17.18 -8.01 -9.67
N ILE A 290 15.99 -7.74 -10.22
CA ILE A 290 15.35 -8.61 -11.21
C ILE A 290 16.19 -8.60 -12.49
N ILE A 291 16.90 -9.69 -12.74
CA ILE A 291 17.60 -9.93 -14.00
C ILE A 291 16.85 -11.03 -14.74
N ASP A 292 16.55 -10.76 -16.00
CA ASP A 292 15.96 -11.70 -16.93
C ASP A 292 16.90 -12.90 -17.10
N SER A 293 16.45 -14.10 -16.73
CA SER A 293 17.29 -15.31 -16.76
C SER A 293 17.90 -15.59 -18.15
N SER A 294 17.24 -15.13 -19.23
CA SER A 294 17.76 -15.25 -20.61
C SER A 294 19.03 -14.43 -20.87
N LYS A 295 19.32 -13.40 -20.06
CA LYS A 295 20.52 -12.55 -20.21
C LYS A 295 21.74 -13.05 -19.43
N CYS A 296 21.60 -14.09 -18.59
CA CYS A 296 22.66 -14.56 -17.68
C CYS A 296 23.37 -15.84 -18.11
N GLN A 297 22.95 -16.50 -19.21
CA GLN A 297 23.57 -17.75 -19.69
C GLN A 297 25.04 -17.60 -20.17
N GLY A 298 25.63 -16.39 -20.13
CA GLY A 298 27.00 -16.13 -20.56
C GLY A 298 28.08 -16.05 -19.47
N ASN A 299 27.80 -16.15 -18.17
CA ASN A 299 28.81 -15.81 -17.14
C ASN A 299 28.76 -16.57 -15.77
N MET A 300 28.16 -17.75 -15.69
CA MET A 300 28.06 -18.52 -14.42
C MET A 300 29.09 -19.65 -14.35
N LYS A 301 30.29 -19.35 -13.83
CA LYS A 301 31.22 -20.38 -13.30
C LYS A 301 31.75 -20.12 -11.87
N ASN A 302 31.50 -18.98 -11.22
CA ASN A 302 32.29 -18.59 -10.03
C ASN A 302 31.55 -18.06 -8.78
N ASN A 303 30.26 -18.32 -8.54
CA ASN A 303 29.54 -17.66 -7.42
C ASN A 303 28.88 -18.52 -6.34
N ASP A 304 29.21 -19.81 -6.24
CA ASP A 304 28.56 -20.74 -5.30
C ASP A 304 29.00 -20.61 -3.81
N ASN A 305 29.69 -19.54 -3.41
CA ASN A 305 30.25 -19.41 -2.05
C ASN A 305 29.73 -18.23 -1.20
N ILE A 306 28.70 -17.49 -1.63
CA ILE A 306 28.25 -16.25 -0.92
C ILE A 306 27.05 -16.49 0.03
N GLU A 307 26.38 -17.64 -0.02
CA GLU A 307 25.09 -17.86 0.65
C GLU A 307 25.15 -18.17 2.16
N ARG A 308 26.33 -18.39 2.76
CA ARG A 308 26.44 -18.90 4.15
C ARG A 308 26.77 -17.87 5.25
N GLN A 309 27.01 -16.59 4.95
CA GLN A 309 27.53 -15.64 5.95
C GLN A 309 26.67 -14.40 6.25
N LYS A 310 25.48 -14.25 5.67
CA LYS A 310 24.64 -13.03 5.86
C LYS A 310 23.44 -13.16 6.81
N ASP A 311 23.26 -14.30 7.46
CA ASP A 311 22.06 -14.56 8.28
C ASP A 311 22.15 -14.16 9.76
N ASN A 312 23.28 -13.61 10.24
CA ASN A 312 23.50 -13.36 11.68
C ASN A 312 23.66 -11.89 12.11
N THR A 313 23.19 -10.90 11.34
CA THR A 313 23.35 -9.49 11.78
C THR A 313 22.28 -8.58 11.18
N THR A 314 21.12 -8.46 11.84
CA THR A 314 20.24 -7.27 11.80
C THR A 314 19.06 -7.44 12.78
N GLU A 315 19.39 -7.65 14.05
CA GLU A 315 18.49 -7.27 15.14
C GLU A 315 18.66 -5.75 15.37
N ASN A 316 17.56 -5.04 15.63
CA ASN A 316 17.52 -3.67 16.19
C ASN A 316 17.49 -2.43 15.26
N ALA A 317 16.95 -2.50 14.04
CA ALA A 317 16.69 -1.28 13.23
C ALA A 317 15.28 -1.14 12.61
N SER A 318 14.41 -2.14 12.73
CA SER A 318 13.08 -2.17 12.10
C SER A 318 11.94 -1.60 12.97
N ASP A 319 12.18 -1.31 14.25
CA ASP A 319 11.12 -0.97 15.19
C ASP A 319 10.71 0.51 15.24
N ILE A 320 11.47 1.43 14.62
CA ILE A 320 11.18 2.88 14.72
C ILE A 320 10.38 3.42 13.51
N VAL A 321 10.30 2.67 12.40
CA VAL A 321 9.62 3.13 11.17
C VAL A 321 8.22 2.53 11.00
N ALA A 322 7.93 1.40 11.66
CA ALA A 322 6.66 0.68 11.54
C ALA A 322 5.49 1.37 12.27
N GLU A 323 5.76 2.13 13.33
CA GLU A 323 4.72 2.64 14.24
C GLU A 323 3.93 3.84 13.66
N THR A 324 4.51 4.58 12.70
CA THR A 324 3.83 5.72 12.06
C THR A 324 3.05 5.33 10.79
N ILE A 325 3.33 4.17 10.20
CA ILE A 325 2.78 3.77 8.89
C ILE A 325 1.43 3.03 9.02
N ASN A 326 1.15 2.40 10.17
CA ASN A 326 0.04 1.44 10.26
C ASN A 326 -1.35 2.09 10.34
N VAL A 327 -1.51 3.25 10.98
CA VAL A 327 -2.83 3.91 11.11
C VAL A 327 -3.18 4.74 9.88
N GLN A 328 -2.20 5.47 9.30
CA GLN A 328 -2.47 6.35 8.16
C GLN A 328 -2.67 5.56 6.87
N THR A 329 -1.95 4.45 6.68
CA THR A 329 -2.09 3.62 5.47
C THR A 329 -3.45 2.91 5.45
N MET A 330 -3.89 2.36 6.58
CA MET A 330 -5.23 1.78 6.73
C MET A 330 -6.34 2.83 6.50
N LYS A 331 -6.17 4.05 7.04
CA LYS A 331 -7.14 5.15 6.79
C LYS A 331 -7.16 5.59 5.33
N ASN A 332 -6.01 5.68 4.67
CA ASN A 332 -5.93 6.10 3.28
C ASN A 332 -6.57 5.05 2.35
N ILE A 333 -6.24 3.77 2.52
CA ILE A 333 -6.81 2.67 1.71
C ILE A 333 -8.34 2.62 1.89
N ASN A 334 -8.83 2.71 3.13
CA ASN A 334 -10.27 2.66 3.39
C ASN A 334 -11.01 3.93 2.95
N SER A 335 -10.39 5.11 3.01
CA SER A 335 -11.00 6.35 2.51
C SER A 335 -11.17 6.37 0.98
N GLU A 336 -10.30 5.66 0.25
CA GLU A 336 -10.44 5.49 -1.20
C GLU A 336 -11.58 4.51 -1.56
N LEU A 337 -11.78 3.46 -0.75
CA LEU A 337 -12.85 2.48 -0.93
C LEU A 337 -14.24 3.06 -0.56
N MET A 338 -14.36 3.80 0.54
CA MET A 338 -15.64 4.31 1.06
C MET A 338 -16.26 5.40 0.18
N ASN A 339 -15.46 6.22 -0.47
CA ASN A 339 -15.96 7.26 -1.39
C ASN A 339 -16.37 6.73 -2.77
N SER A 340 -16.28 5.41 -2.98
CA SER A 340 -16.63 4.73 -4.23
C SER A 340 -17.89 3.86 -4.12
N ASN A 341 -18.43 3.70 -2.89
CA ASN A 341 -19.67 2.96 -2.62
C ASN A 341 -20.88 3.89 -2.33
N ASN A 342 -20.68 5.21 -2.40
CA ASN A 342 -21.71 6.24 -2.54
C ASN A 342 -21.57 6.87 -3.92
#